data_AF-A0A2V8S4W2-F1
#
_entry.id   AF-A0A2V8S4W2-F1
#
_cell.length_a   1.000
_cell.length_b   1.000
_cell.length_c   1.000
_cell.angle_alpha   90.00
_cell.angle_beta   90.00
_cell.angle_gamma   90.00
#
_symmetry.space_group_name_H-M   'P 1'
#
loop_
_entity.id
_entity.type
_entity.pdbx_description
1 polymer ?
#
loop_
_entity_poly.entity_id
_entity_poly.type
_entity_poly.pdbx_seq_one_letter_code
_entity_poly.pdbx_strand_id
1 'polypeptide(L)'
;PRVSFAVAVAAALMLAWAGSRAWSSPSTPHRQTGKSQTTASIFQTDVIPAPCHPNPHAQADMAALARRGDVRLVPPPLKERLLRLAGRPHTFPPMQTFAEADQPSQLFQYYLLDTQGFEPNVFTTIFPGINDAVMLTVTGADCGIPTIGSVRLALEPKPDLPTDPNDVRAFIDVFTDIDPMFVINNESGWYEGWMIHDLQVAPVGPARADGHALFGMLLQQDADLIRGMGTGNNVPGRLFTTDGLSARFPNAADHFPDIQGNTVPIFLSMGAYNAMQQSDVHSYWEFNYTTNWVFPLYEIPNTGGIPGTFELGDIGRRSSLVPGSGPQGIRNNPAIYGDNPFLPRDPDKFDGDDDAQREFRNRFIPSGLAHEIYLDVYERLASFEPEAPFPQRLFDAYAAEVDRVDQNGDGVISAVEGDVDSASDGFADNARPFLPATSYDRFAVTREINDGYLAPRFAPSQKAWILTGSATAVSPAVPASEGRDGDDR
;
A
#
# COMPACT_ATOMS: atom_id res chain seq x y z
N PRO A 1 17.23 56.77 -19.28
CA PRO A 1 16.11 57.30 -20.08
C PRO A 1 14.83 57.38 -19.24
N ARG A 2 14.55 58.56 -18.71
CA ARG A 2 13.31 58.95 -18.02
C ARG A 2 12.25 59.27 -19.07
N VAL A 3 10.98 58.93 -18.85
CA VAL A 3 9.82 59.83 -18.93
C VAL A 3 8.65 59.18 -18.18
N SER A 4 8.13 59.89 -17.18
CA SER A 4 6.80 59.68 -16.57
C SER A 4 5.75 60.43 -17.38
N PHE A 5 4.51 59.94 -17.45
CA PHE A 5 3.32 60.81 -17.47
C PHE A 5 2.08 60.04 -17.01
N ALA A 6 1.40 60.60 -16.03
CA ALA A 6 0.06 60.25 -15.59
C ALA A 6 -0.96 61.17 -16.31
N VAL A 7 -2.15 60.66 -16.61
CA VAL A 7 -3.37 61.48 -16.77
C VAL A 7 -4.57 60.67 -16.27
N ALA A 8 -5.41 61.35 -15.47
CA ALA A 8 -6.72 60.92 -14.99
C ALA A 8 -7.80 61.83 -15.61
N VAL A 9 -9.02 61.30 -15.89
CA VAL A 9 -10.31 62.02 -16.03
C VAL A 9 -11.44 60.97 -15.84
N ALA A 10 -12.19 60.95 -14.71
CA ALA A 10 -13.54 61.51 -14.44
C ALA A 10 -14.69 60.99 -15.36
N ALA A 11 -15.67 60.23 -14.83
CA ALA A 11 -17.00 60.65 -14.30
C ALA A 11 -17.99 61.11 -15.42
N ALA A 12 -19.31 60.84 -15.50
CA ALA A 12 -20.34 60.38 -14.56
C ALA A 12 -21.68 60.08 -15.33
N LEU A 13 -22.74 59.67 -14.59
CA LEU A 13 -24.21 59.96 -14.80
C LEU A 13 -24.97 59.22 -15.94
N MET A 14 -26.25 58.80 -15.86
CA MET A 14 -27.30 58.72 -14.83
C MET A 14 -28.57 58.04 -15.45
N LEU A 15 -29.53 57.65 -14.58
CA LEU A 15 -31.01 57.49 -14.76
C LEU A 15 -31.53 56.24 -15.53
N ALA A 16 -32.32 55.31 -14.97
CA ALA A 16 -33.56 55.31 -14.15
C ALA A 16 -34.84 55.02 -14.97
N TRP A 17 -35.69 54.12 -14.43
CA TRP A 17 -37.14 53.85 -14.57
C TRP A 17 -37.51 52.43 -15.06
N ALA A 18 -38.58 51.75 -14.66
CA ALA A 18 -39.47 51.71 -13.49
C ALA A 18 -40.49 50.56 -13.71
N GLY A 19 -41.01 49.95 -12.62
CA GLY A 19 -42.28 49.19 -12.58
C GLY A 19 -42.21 47.73 -13.09
N SER A 20 -42.71 46.71 -12.40
CA SER A 20 -44.04 46.66 -11.79
C SER A 20 -44.11 45.56 -10.71
N ARG A 21 -44.88 45.86 -9.65
CA ARG A 21 -45.26 44.94 -8.57
C ARG A 21 -46.33 43.95 -9.04
N ALA A 22 -46.28 42.72 -8.54
CA ALA A 22 -47.48 41.94 -8.25
C ALA A 22 -47.28 41.20 -6.92
N TRP A 23 -48.14 41.54 -5.96
CA TRP A 23 -48.33 40.84 -4.69
C TRP A 23 -49.08 39.52 -4.93
N SER A 24 -48.64 38.45 -4.27
CA SER A 24 -49.51 37.37 -3.80
C SER A 24 -49.01 36.85 -2.45
N SER A 25 -49.98 36.55 -1.60
CA SER A 25 -49.90 36.45 -0.13
C SER A 25 -49.05 35.32 0.45
N PRO A 26 -48.59 35.46 1.72
CA PRO A 26 -47.87 34.41 2.43
C PRO A 26 -48.81 33.31 2.92
N SER A 27 -48.53 32.06 2.54
CA SER A 27 -49.11 30.88 3.18
C SER A 27 -48.49 30.69 4.57
N THR A 28 -49.37 30.49 5.53
CA THR A 28 -49.11 30.27 6.95
C THR A 28 -48.24 29.01 7.16
N PRO A 29 -47.17 29.05 8.00
CA PRO A 29 -46.45 27.83 8.34
C PRO A 29 -47.30 27.01 9.31
N HIS A 30 -47.72 25.82 8.86
CA HIS A 30 -48.34 24.82 9.71
C HIS A 30 -47.28 24.34 10.72
N ARG A 31 -47.43 24.78 11.98
CA ARG A 31 -46.64 24.33 13.12
C ARG A 31 -46.94 22.86 13.39
N GLN A 32 -46.24 21.94 12.71
CA GLN A 32 -46.14 20.56 13.16
C GLN A 32 -45.19 20.51 14.36
N THR A 33 -45.76 20.53 15.56
CA THR A 33 -45.08 20.05 16.76
C THR A 33 -44.96 18.53 16.66
N GLY A 34 -44.03 18.07 15.82
CA GLY A 34 -43.51 16.71 15.90
C GLY A 34 -42.76 16.60 17.21
N LYS A 35 -43.31 15.87 18.18
CA LYS A 35 -42.55 15.36 19.31
C LYS A 35 -41.43 14.53 18.70
N SER A 36 -40.19 15.06 18.73
CA SER A 36 -38.99 14.28 18.46
C SER A 36 -38.97 13.16 19.50
N GLN A 37 -39.48 11.99 19.12
CA GLN A 37 -39.16 10.75 19.79
C GLN A 37 -37.67 10.58 19.59
N THR A 38 -36.89 10.93 20.61
CA THR A 38 -35.51 10.53 20.75
C THR A 38 -35.54 9.02 20.89
N THR A 39 -35.53 8.31 19.75
CA THR A 39 -35.10 6.92 19.70
C THR A 39 -33.76 6.87 20.39
N ALA A 40 -33.65 6.07 21.45
CA ALA A 40 -32.37 5.84 22.11
C ALA A 40 -31.35 5.42 21.05
N SER A 41 -30.20 6.10 21.03
CA SER A 41 -29.07 5.75 20.18
C SER A 41 -28.68 4.30 20.48
N ILE A 42 -28.66 3.45 19.44
CA ILE A 42 -28.36 2.02 19.54
C ILE A 42 -26.84 1.80 19.47
N PHE A 43 -26.14 2.67 18.75
CA PHE A 43 -24.70 2.59 18.53
C PHE A 43 -23.97 3.78 19.14
N GLN A 44 -22.80 3.54 19.72
CA GLN A 44 -21.93 4.63 20.18
C GLN A 44 -21.21 5.26 18.98
N THR A 45 -21.27 6.59 18.87
CA THR A 45 -20.56 7.37 17.84
C THR A 45 -19.37 8.11 18.45
N ASP A 46 -18.36 8.39 17.63
CA ASP A 46 -17.27 9.28 18.03
C ASP A 46 -17.81 10.70 18.29
N VAL A 47 -17.17 11.40 19.24
CA VAL A 47 -17.50 12.79 19.53
C VAL A 47 -16.72 13.67 18.55
N ILE A 48 -17.43 14.35 17.64
CA ILE A 48 -16.84 15.31 16.72
C ILE A 48 -16.86 16.70 17.38
N PRO A 49 -15.69 17.30 17.71
CA PRO A 49 -15.66 18.59 18.36
C PRO A 49 -15.97 19.73 17.38
N ALA A 50 -16.59 20.79 17.88
CA ALA A 50 -16.75 22.03 17.12
C ALA A 50 -15.38 22.64 16.77
N PRO A 51 -15.23 23.30 15.61
CA PRO A 51 -16.27 23.71 14.66
C PRO A 51 -16.73 22.62 13.68
N CYS A 52 -16.17 21.41 13.72
CA CYS A 52 -16.55 20.34 12.81
C CYS A 52 -17.96 19.81 13.10
N HIS A 53 -18.55 19.17 12.10
CA HIS A 53 -19.92 18.67 12.16
C HIS A 53 -19.93 17.15 12.17
N PRO A 54 -20.66 16.51 13.09
CA PRO A 54 -20.83 15.06 13.06
C PRO A 54 -21.68 14.63 11.87
N ASN A 55 -21.61 13.34 11.52
CA ASN A 55 -22.52 12.75 10.55
C ASN A 55 -23.98 12.84 11.03
N PRO A 56 -24.87 13.59 10.34
CA PRO A 56 -26.28 13.72 10.73
C PRO A 56 -27.08 12.41 10.60
N HIS A 57 -26.55 11.41 9.89
CA HIS A 57 -27.16 10.12 9.62
C HIS A 57 -26.46 8.94 10.32
N ALA A 58 -25.50 9.19 11.21
CA ALA A 58 -24.63 8.17 11.83
C ALA A 58 -25.38 6.92 12.32
N GLN A 59 -26.47 7.09 13.08
CA GLN A 59 -27.22 5.94 13.61
C GLN A 59 -27.87 5.10 12.50
N ALA A 60 -28.37 5.74 11.45
CA ALA A 60 -28.99 5.05 10.31
C ALA A 60 -27.93 4.30 9.49
N ASP A 61 -26.79 4.93 9.23
CA ASP A 61 -25.69 4.36 8.44
C ASP A 61 -25.07 3.17 9.16
N MET A 62 -24.77 3.31 10.47
CA MET A 62 -24.30 2.21 11.31
C MET A 62 -25.32 1.07 11.35
N ALA A 63 -26.61 1.38 11.50
CA ALA A 63 -27.64 0.35 11.53
C ALA A 63 -27.79 -0.37 10.18
N ALA A 64 -27.67 0.35 9.06
CA ALA A 64 -27.70 -0.22 7.73
C ALA A 64 -26.49 -1.14 7.51
N LEU A 65 -25.28 -0.65 7.81
CA LEU A 65 -24.04 -1.40 7.67
C LEU A 65 -24.02 -2.67 8.55
N ALA A 66 -24.51 -2.58 9.80
CA ALA A 66 -24.54 -3.71 10.72
C ALA A 66 -25.35 -4.92 10.21
N ARG A 67 -26.30 -4.67 9.30
CA ARG A 67 -27.18 -5.67 8.68
C ARG A 67 -26.75 -6.12 7.30
N ARG A 68 -25.80 -5.43 6.66
CA ARG A 68 -25.27 -5.75 5.32
C ARG A 68 -24.65 -7.15 5.32
N GLY A 69 -24.90 -7.93 4.28
CA GLY A 69 -24.54 -9.35 4.18
C GLY A 69 -23.04 -9.60 4.26
N ASP A 70 -22.26 -8.73 3.63
CA ASP A 70 -20.79 -8.70 3.64
C ASP A 70 -20.18 -8.32 5.01
N VAL A 71 -20.92 -7.61 5.87
CA VAL A 71 -20.45 -7.17 7.21
C VAL A 71 -21.02 -8.02 8.34
N ARG A 72 -22.19 -8.63 8.16
CA ARG A 72 -22.92 -9.26 9.27
C ARG A 72 -22.11 -10.35 9.98
N LEU A 73 -21.35 -11.13 9.21
CA LEU A 73 -20.64 -12.34 9.64
C LEU A 73 -19.15 -12.10 9.92
N VAL A 74 -18.62 -10.90 9.65
CA VAL A 74 -17.20 -10.62 9.89
C VAL A 74 -16.87 -10.62 11.39
N PRO A 75 -15.60 -10.87 11.76
CA PRO A 75 -15.18 -10.89 13.17
C PRO A 75 -15.55 -9.58 13.91
N PRO A 76 -15.90 -9.64 15.21
CA PRO A 76 -16.34 -8.47 15.97
C PRO A 76 -15.39 -7.26 15.91
N PRO A 77 -14.05 -7.39 16.02
CA PRO A 77 -13.15 -6.25 15.93
C PRO A 77 -13.22 -5.51 14.59
N LEU A 78 -13.31 -6.25 13.48
CA LEU A 78 -13.49 -5.68 12.15
C LEU A 78 -14.87 -5.04 12.02
N LYS A 79 -15.93 -5.72 12.47
CA LYS A 79 -17.29 -5.19 12.42
C LYS A 79 -17.40 -3.88 13.19
N GLU A 80 -16.85 -3.80 14.39
CA GLU A 80 -16.82 -2.58 15.21
C GLU A 80 -16.07 -1.46 14.49
N ARG A 81 -14.93 -1.75 13.86
CA ARG A 81 -14.18 -0.77 13.07
C ARG A 81 -15.00 -0.21 11.92
N LEU A 82 -15.63 -1.06 11.12
CA LEU A 82 -16.48 -0.66 9.98
C LEU A 82 -17.69 0.16 10.45
N LEU A 83 -18.35 -0.25 11.54
CA LEU A 83 -19.44 0.53 12.12
C LEU A 83 -18.98 1.89 12.62
N ARG A 84 -17.82 1.96 13.28
CA ARG A 84 -17.24 3.23 13.72
C ARG A 84 -16.98 4.16 12.55
N LEU A 85 -16.40 3.66 11.45
CA LEU A 85 -16.21 4.42 10.20
C LEU A 85 -17.54 4.96 9.65
N ALA A 86 -18.59 4.13 9.56
CA ALA A 86 -19.92 4.58 9.13
C ALA A 86 -20.57 5.62 10.06
N GLY A 87 -20.20 5.64 11.34
CA GLY A 87 -20.70 6.62 12.30
C GLY A 87 -20.05 8.00 12.18
N ARG A 88 -18.95 8.12 11.44
CA ARG A 88 -18.19 9.37 11.24
C ARG A 88 -18.66 10.12 9.99
N PRO A 89 -18.28 11.41 9.83
CA PRO A 89 -18.46 12.10 8.55
C PRO A 89 -17.86 11.27 7.42
N HIS A 90 -18.61 11.09 6.33
CA HIS A 90 -18.15 10.30 5.19
C HIS A 90 -18.90 10.70 3.92
N THR A 91 -18.25 10.53 2.77
CA THR A 91 -18.83 10.71 1.45
C THR A 91 -19.62 9.46 1.08
N PHE A 92 -19.05 8.28 1.35
CA PHE A 92 -19.72 6.99 1.20
C PHE A 92 -19.56 6.14 2.47
N PRO A 93 -20.51 5.24 2.78
CA PRO A 93 -20.27 4.25 3.83
C PRO A 93 -19.09 3.35 3.44
N PRO A 94 -18.47 2.65 4.41
CA PRO A 94 -17.45 1.64 4.13
C PRO A 94 -17.87 0.73 2.98
N MET A 95 -16.95 0.50 2.04
CA MET A 95 -17.25 -0.11 0.76
C MET A 95 -17.93 -1.47 0.92
N GLN A 96 -18.96 -1.72 0.12
CA GLN A 96 -19.57 -3.04 0.04
C GLN A 96 -18.68 -3.97 -0.75
N THR A 97 -18.45 -5.17 -0.24
CA THR A 97 -17.82 -6.24 -1.00
C THR A 97 -18.91 -6.95 -1.81
N PHE A 98 -18.75 -7.00 -3.13
CA PHE A 98 -19.62 -7.72 -4.05
C PHE A 98 -18.99 -9.07 -4.42
N ALA A 99 -19.81 -10.04 -4.84
CA ALA A 99 -19.30 -11.30 -5.37
C ALA A 99 -19.14 -11.19 -6.90
N GLU A 100 -18.03 -11.69 -7.43
CA GLU A 100 -17.81 -11.90 -8.87
C GLU A 100 -18.14 -13.36 -9.27
N ALA A 101 -18.38 -14.23 -8.29
CA ALA A 101 -18.72 -15.63 -8.44
C ALA A 101 -20.10 -15.98 -7.85
N ASP A 102 -20.57 -17.19 -8.16
CA ASP A 102 -21.86 -17.71 -7.68
C ASP A 102 -21.94 -17.85 -6.16
N GLN A 103 -20.81 -18.09 -5.53
CA GLN A 103 -20.70 -18.16 -4.08
C GLN A 103 -20.14 -16.86 -3.53
N PRO A 104 -20.52 -16.46 -2.30
CA PRO A 104 -19.94 -15.28 -1.68
C PRO A 104 -18.41 -15.40 -1.54
N SER A 105 -17.72 -14.28 -1.68
CA SER A 105 -16.32 -14.10 -1.33
C SER A 105 -16.09 -14.46 0.14
N GLN A 106 -14.93 -15.01 0.45
CA GLN A 106 -14.59 -15.50 1.78
C GLN A 106 -13.51 -14.62 2.42
N LEU A 107 -13.87 -13.87 3.47
CA LEU A 107 -12.90 -13.12 4.27
C LEU A 107 -12.00 -14.11 5.02
N PHE A 108 -10.71 -14.10 4.69
CA PHE A 108 -9.70 -14.95 5.32
C PHE A 108 -8.68 -14.13 6.13
N GLN A 109 -8.54 -12.83 5.86
CA GLN A 109 -7.60 -11.96 6.55
C GLN A 109 -8.09 -10.51 6.57
N TYR A 110 -7.72 -9.75 7.61
CA TYR A 110 -7.94 -8.31 7.66
C TYR A 110 -6.87 -7.60 8.49
N TYR A 111 -6.80 -6.29 8.34
CA TYR A 111 -5.95 -5.39 9.11
C TYR A 111 -6.83 -4.30 9.75
N LEU A 112 -6.54 -3.95 10.99
CA LEU A 112 -7.08 -2.74 11.62
C LEU A 112 -5.96 -1.71 11.68
N LEU A 113 -6.20 -0.55 11.08
CA LEU A 113 -5.17 0.47 10.89
C LEU A 113 -5.35 1.62 11.88
N ASP A 114 -4.27 2.11 12.45
CA ASP A 114 -4.26 3.37 13.19
C ASP A 114 -2.89 4.05 13.12
N THR A 115 -2.77 5.20 13.77
CA THR A 115 -1.57 6.06 13.77
C THR A 115 -0.55 5.68 14.85
N GLN A 116 -0.67 4.50 15.46
CA GLN A 116 0.24 4.02 16.51
C GLN A 116 1.19 2.96 15.95
N GLY A 117 2.22 2.61 16.74
CA GLY A 117 3.12 1.50 16.38
C GLY A 117 4.21 1.85 15.37
N PHE A 118 4.54 3.14 15.19
CA PHE A 118 5.69 3.60 14.41
C PHE A 118 6.18 4.95 14.92
N GLU A 119 7.39 5.34 14.54
CA GLU A 119 8.00 6.62 14.95
C GLU A 119 7.09 7.81 14.55
N PRO A 120 6.70 8.68 15.51
CA PRO A 120 5.99 9.91 15.21
C PRO A 120 6.70 10.74 14.13
N ASN A 121 5.95 11.25 13.15
CA ASN A 121 6.50 12.04 12.07
C ASN A 121 5.62 13.26 11.74
N VAL A 122 6.12 14.13 10.86
CA VAL A 122 5.51 15.44 10.55
C VAL A 122 4.09 15.36 9.99
N PHE A 123 3.64 14.17 9.56
CA PHE A 123 2.29 13.96 9.06
C PHE A 123 1.29 13.62 10.18
N THR A 124 1.76 13.00 11.26
CA THR A 124 0.92 12.52 12.37
C THR A 124 1.07 13.35 13.63
N THR A 125 2.17 14.08 13.78
CA THR A 125 2.57 14.76 15.02
C THR A 125 3.09 16.19 14.78
N ILE A 126 2.78 17.08 15.72
CA ILE A 126 3.35 18.44 15.78
C ILE A 126 4.71 18.38 16.48
N PHE A 127 5.73 18.82 15.77
CA PHE A 127 7.08 19.03 16.26
C PHE A 127 7.35 20.53 16.46
N PRO A 128 7.72 20.95 17.68
CA PRO A 128 8.01 22.35 17.96
C PRO A 128 9.04 22.96 17.02
N GLY A 129 8.72 24.11 16.43
CA GLY A 129 9.58 24.84 15.49
C GLY A 129 9.57 24.31 14.05
N ILE A 130 8.87 23.20 13.78
CA ILE A 130 8.76 22.60 12.44
C ILE A 130 7.39 22.88 11.84
N ASN A 131 6.32 22.51 12.56
CA ASN A 131 4.96 22.52 12.04
C ASN A 131 3.92 22.99 13.07
N ASP A 132 4.30 23.90 14.00
CA ASP A 132 3.51 24.34 15.16
C ASP A 132 2.07 24.79 14.85
N ALA A 133 1.86 25.39 13.68
CA ALA A 133 0.61 26.07 13.31
C ALA A 133 -0.08 25.46 12.08
N VAL A 134 0.39 24.31 11.59
CA VAL A 134 -0.21 23.67 10.41
C VAL A 134 -1.30 22.68 10.83
N MET A 135 -2.27 22.48 9.95
CA MET A 135 -3.19 21.36 10.07
C MET A 135 -2.50 20.10 9.55
N LEU A 136 -2.46 19.07 10.37
CA LEU A 136 -1.92 17.77 9.96
C LEU A 136 -2.91 17.07 9.04
N THR A 137 -2.48 16.60 7.88
CA THR A 137 -3.38 16.03 6.87
C THR A 137 -3.93 14.67 7.23
N VAL A 138 -3.21 13.95 8.08
CA VAL A 138 -3.58 12.62 8.55
C VAL A 138 -4.43 12.77 9.80
N THR A 139 -3.93 13.45 10.82
CA THR A 139 -4.55 13.48 12.16
C THR A 139 -5.33 14.76 12.48
N GLY A 140 -5.39 15.72 11.56
CA GLY A 140 -6.02 17.03 11.79
C GLY A 140 -7.42 17.20 11.21
N ALA A 141 -7.88 16.30 10.34
CA ALA A 141 -9.26 16.35 9.84
C ALA A 141 -10.28 16.06 10.94
N ASP A 142 -11.52 16.47 10.68
CA ASP A 142 -12.65 16.35 11.60
C ASP A 142 -12.35 16.83 13.01
N CYS A 143 -11.57 17.91 13.08
CA CYS A 143 -11.15 18.58 14.29
C CYS A 143 -10.36 17.67 15.24
N GLY A 144 -9.56 16.77 14.66
CA GLY A 144 -8.54 16.00 15.36
C GLY A 144 -9.03 14.70 15.97
N ILE A 145 -10.10 14.10 15.45
CA ILE A 145 -10.44 12.72 15.85
C ILE A 145 -9.35 11.73 15.39
N PRO A 146 -9.19 10.58 16.05
CA PRO A 146 -8.17 9.61 15.66
C PRO A 146 -8.40 9.07 14.24
N THR A 147 -7.37 9.09 13.41
CA THR A 147 -7.35 8.37 12.12
C THR A 147 -7.37 6.86 12.38
N ILE A 148 -8.37 6.19 11.79
CA ILE A 148 -8.56 4.76 11.88
C ILE A 148 -8.89 4.21 10.50
N GLY A 149 -8.54 2.96 10.25
CA GLY A 149 -8.98 2.28 9.04
C GLY A 149 -9.12 0.79 9.21
N SER A 150 -9.51 0.14 8.12
CA SER A 150 -9.50 -1.31 7.95
C SER A 150 -9.12 -1.67 6.52
N VAL A 151 -8.44 -2.79 6.37
CA VAL A 151 -8.19 -3.45 5.09
C VAL A 151 -8.72 -4.87 5.18
N ARG A 152 -9.53 -5.29 4.21
CA ARG A 152 -10.21 -6.60 4.20
C ARG A 152 -9.75 -7.39 2.99
N LEU A 153 -9.33 -8.64 3.18
CA LEU A 153 -8.91 -9.55 2.11
C LEU A 153 -9.95 -10.66 1.98
N ALA A 154 -10.66 -10.65 0.85
CA ALA A 154 -11.69 -11.63 0.54
C ALA A 154 -11.24 -12.49 -0.65
N LEU A 155 -11.20 -13.80 -0.45
CA LEU A 155 -10.96 -14.74 -1.55
C LEU A 155 -12.23 -14.88 -2.38
N GLU A 156 -12.11 -14.69 -3.68
CA GLU A 156 -13.21 -14.88 -4.63
C GLU A 156 -13.19 -16.30 -5.18
N PRO A 157 -14.26 -17.10 -4.97
CA PRO A 157 -14.31 -18.49 -5.43
C PRO A 157 -14.71 -18.57 -6.91
N LYS A 158 -13.95 -17.91 -7.79
CA LYS A 158 -14.19 -17.94 -9.24
C LYS A 158 -14.09 -19.38 -9.77
N PRO A 159 -14.93 -19.76 -10.76
CA PRO A 159 -14.80 -21.06 -11.42
C PRO A 159 -13.38 -21.29 -11.93
N ASP A 160 -12.88 -22.51 -11.78
CA ASP A 160 -11.56 -22.96 -12.24
C ASP A 160 -10.34 -22.28 -11.60
N LEU A 161 -10.53 -21.36 -10.64
CA LEU A 161 -9.45 -20.78 -9.84
C LEU A 161 -9.31 -21.47 -8.46
N PRO A 162 -8.11 -21.50 -7.87
CA PRO A 162 -7.90 -22.03 -6.53
C PRO A 162 -8.69 -21.27 -5.45
N THR A 163 -9.09 -22.00 -4.41
CA THR A 163 -9.80 -21.46 -3.24
C THR A 163 -8.97 -21.47 -1.96
N ASP A 164 -7.67 -21.81 -2.07
CA ASP A 164 -6.71 -21.68 -1.00
C ASP A 164 -6.00 -20.31 -1.13
N PRO A 165 -6.10 -19.40 -0.15
CA PRO A 165 -5.41 -18.11 -0.22
C PRO A 165 -3.88 -18.21 -0.15
N ASN A 166 -3.33 -19.42 0.07
CA ASN A 166 -1.90 -19.71 -0.07
C ASN A 166 -1.48 -20.05 -1.51
N ASP A 167 -2.43 -20.24 -2.43
CA ASP A 167 -2.13 -20.39 -3.85
C ASP A 167 -2.03 -19.00 -4.51
N VAL A 168 -0.91 -18.73 -5.16
CA VAL A 168 -0.66 -17.43 -5.83
C VAL A 168 -1.56 -17.19 -7.04
N ARG A 169 -2.26 -18.23 -7.52
CA ARG A 169 -3.28 -18.16 -8.57
C ARG A 169 -4.68 -17.87 -8.02
N ALA A 170 -4.86 -17.83 -6.70
CA ALA A 170 -6.14 -17.45 -6.11
C ALA A 170 -6.47 -15.98 -6.44
N PHE A 171 -7.75 -15.71 -6.69
CA PHE A 171 -8.25 -14.35 -6.91
C PHE A 171 -8.70 -13.74 -5.59
N ILE A 172 -8.09 -12.62 -5.20
CA ILE A 172 -8.31 -12.02 -3.88
C ILE A 172 -8.62 -10.54 -4.04
N ASP A 173 -9.75 -10.13 -3.49
CA ASP A 173 -10.17 -8.75 -3.47
C ASP A 173 -9.75 -8.08 -2.17
N VAL A 174 -9.18 -6.89 -2.29
CA VAL A 174 -8.70 -6.10 -1.16
C VAL A 174 -9.44 -4.78 -1.06
N PHE A 175 -10.11 -4.57 0.08
CA PHE A 175 -10.94 -3.39 0.34
C PHE A 175 -10.35 -2.55 1.46
N THR A 176 -10.02 -1.30 1.16
CA THR A 176 -9.47 -0.33 2.11
C THR A 176 -10.53 0.71 2.47
N ASP A 177 -10.73 0.96 3.76
CA ASP A 177 -11.59 2.03 4.30
C ASP A 177 -10.83 2.77 5.40
N ILE A 178 -10.63 4.09 5.26
CA ILE A 178 -9.89 4.90 6.23
C ILE A 178 -10.58 6.24 6.47
N ASP A 179 -10.57 6.70 7.72
CA ASP A 179 -11.07 8.02 8.09
C ASP A 179 -10.42 8.55 9.41
N PRO A 180 -10.18 9.87 9.55
CA PRO A 180 -10.21 10.87 8.48
C PRO A 180 -8.81 11.07 7.89
N MET A 181 -8.74 11.42 6.61
CA MET A 181 -7.55 11.79 5.85
C MET A 181 -7.96 12.79 4.79
N PHE A 182 -7.22 13.86 4.52
CA PHE A 182 -7.59 14.81 3.45
C PHE A 182 -6.43 15.17 2.54
N VAL A 183 -6.74 15.67 1.34
CA VAL A 183 -5.77 15.97 0.27
C VAL A 183 -5.13 17.35 0.46
N ILE A 184 -3.85 17.52 0.08
CA ILE A 184 -3.24 18.85 -0.12
C ILE A 184 -3.25 19.22 -1.61
N ASN A 185 -3.59 20.47 -1.90
CA ASN A 185 -3.56 21.14 -3.20
C ASN A 185 -2.44 20.70 -4.16
N ASN A 186 -2.81 20.60 -5.45
CA ASN A 186 -2.08 20.61 -6.74
C ASN A 186 -0.70 19.95 -6.92
N GLU A 187 0.00 19.51 -5.88
CA GLU A 187 1.29 18.79 -5.95
C GLU A 187 1.14 17.27 -5.89
N SER A 188 -0.07 16.73 -6.14
CA SER A 188 -0.29 15.29 -6.26
C SER A 188 0.24 14.49 -5.06
N GLY A 189 -0.18 14.87 -3.86
CA GLY A 189 0.07 14.07 -2.67
C GLY A 189 -0.95 12.95 -2.58
N TRP A 190 -0.55 11.74 -2.93
CA TRP A 190 -1.35 10.53 -2.75
C TRP A 190 -0.97 9.80 -1.47
N TYR A 191 -1.92 8.99 -1.02
CA TYR A 191 -1.67 7.96 -0.03
C TYR A 191 -1.44 6.65 -0.75
N GLU A 192 -0.55 5.82 -0.22
CA GLU A 192 -0.25 4.52 -0.82
C GLU A 192 -0.36 3.44 0.23
N GLY A 193 -1.10 2.39 -0.11
CA GLY A 193 -1.25 1.21 0.72
C GLY A 193 -0.13 0.21 0.43
N TRP A 194 0.41 -0.41 1.48
CA TRP A 194 1.48 -1.39 1.38
C TRP A 194 1.13 -2.64 2.16
N MET A 195 1.07 -3.77 1.46
CA MET A 195 1.14 -5.09 2.09
C MET A 195 2.61 -5.40 2.37
N ILE A 196 2.93 -5.81 3.60
CA ILE A 196 4.31 -5.97 4.05
C ILE A 196 4.54 -7.42 4.48
N HIS A 197 5.51 -8.06 3.83
CA HIS A 197 6.06 -9.34 4.22
C HIS A 197 7.39 -9.12 4.96
N ASP A 198 7.49 -9.53 6.22
CA ASP A 198 8.77 -9.50 6.93
C ASP A 198 9.53 -10.81 6.68
N LEU A 199 10.81 -10.69 6.28
CA LEU A 199 11.64 -11.82 5.91
C LEU A 199 11.67 -12.88 7.03
N GLN A 200 11.33 -14.11 6.67
CA GLN A 200 11.45 -15.28 7.55
C GLN A 200 12.71 -16.06 7.20
N VAL A 201 13.42 -16.53 8.23
CA VAL A 201 14.63 -17.32 8.05
C VAL A 201 14.30 -18.57 7.25
N ALA A 202 14.92 -18.67 6.08
CA ALA A 202 14.64 -19.72 5.12
C ALA A 202 15.09 -21.10 5.64
N PRO A 203 14.41 -22.19 5.22
CA PRO A 203 14.83 -23.55 5.53
C PRO A 203 16.21 -23.86 4.94
N VAL A 204 16.92 -24.81 5.58
CA VAL A 204 18.20 -25.31 5.06
C VAL A 204 17.96 -26.41 4.05
N GLY A 205 18.60 -26.30 2.89
CA GLY A 205 18.51 -27.26 1.79
C GLY A 205 19.88 -27.72 1.28
N PRO A 206 19.89 -28.72 0.38
CA PRO A 206 21.11 -29.08 -0.36
C PRO A 206 21.49 -27.95 -1.32
N ALA A 207 22.77 -27.89 -1.67
CA ALA A 207 23.24 -27.03 -2.75
C ALA A 207 22.79 -27.54 -4.12
N ARG A 208 22.56 -26.60 -5.03
CA ARG A 208 22.46 -26.83 -6.48
C ARG A 208 23.78 -27.37 -7.03
N ALA A 209 23.77 -27.83 -8.28
CA ALA A 209 24.95 -28.37 -8.95
C ALA A 209 26.09 -27.34 -9.12
N ASP A 210 25.76 -26.05 -9.17
CA ASP A 210 26.70 -24.93 -9.24
C ASP A 210 27.21 -24.48 -7.85
N GLY A 211 26.74 -25.12 -6.77
CA GLY A 211 27.12 -24.81 -5.40
C GLY A 211 26.27 -23.74 -4.72
N HIS A 212 25.32 -23.12 -5.42
CA HIS A 212 24.41 -22.14 -4.84
C HIS A 212 23.27 -22.80 -4.05
N ALA A 213 22.61 -22.04 -3.18
CA ALA A 213 21.39 -22.51 -2.51
C ALA A 213 20.26 -22.71 -3.54
N LEU A 214 19.32 -23.60 -3.22
CA LEU A 214 18.06 -23.71 -3.95
C LEU A 214 17.18 -22.47 -3.67
N PHE A 215 16.28 -22.16 -4.59
CA PHE A 215 15.28 -21.10 -4.43
C PHE A 215 14.54 -21.26 -3.10
N GLY A 216 14.45 -20.19 -2.32
CA GLY A 216 13.81 -20.18 -1.00
C GLY A 216 14.57 -20.94 0.10
N MET A 217 15.84 -21.33 -0.11
CA MET A 217 16.63 -22.09 0.86
C MET A 217 17.96 -21.43 1.21
N LEU A 218 18.54 -21.87 2.32
CA LEU A 218 19.91 -21.59 2.76
C LEU A 218 20.80 -22.81 2.61
N LEU A 219 22.12 -22.61 2.46
CA LEU A 219 23.09 -23.67 2.76
C LEU A 219 23.35 -23.73 4.27
N GLN A 220 23.87 -24.87 4.73
CA GLN A 220 24.18 -25.08 6.16
C GLN A 220 25.15 -24.01 6.70
N GLN A 221 26.14 -23.60 5.90
CA GLN A 221 27.12 -22.58 6.28
C GLN A 221 26.48 -21.20 6.51
N ASP A 222 25.46 -20.84 5.74
CA ASP A 222 24.73 -19.59 5.89
C ASP A 222 23.89 -19.63 7.16
N ALA A 223 23.15 -20.72 7.35
CA ALA A 223 22.35 -20.95 8.55
C ALA A 223 23.19 -20.92 9.84
N ASP A 224 24.40 -21.48 9.82
CA ASP A 224 25.31 -21.43 10.95
C ASP A 224 25.85 -20.02 11.21
N LEU A 225 26.13 -19.24 10.14
CA LEU A 225 26.59 -17.87 10.24
C LEU A 225 25.50 -16.96 10.83
N ILE A 226 24.28 -16.98 10.29
CA ILE A 226 23.19 -16.13 10.80
C ILE A 226 22.72 -16.56 12.20
N ARG A 227 22.77 -17.86 12.53
CA ARG A 227 22.53 -18.34 13.90
C ARG A 227 23.57 -17.80 14.89
N GLY A 228 24.79 -17.54 14.42
CA GLY A 228 25.86 -16.94 15.22
C GLY A 228 25.64 -15.45 15.56
N MET A 229 24.67 -14.78 14.93
CA MET A 229 24.37 -13.37 15.18
C MET A 229 23.66 -13.16 16.51
N GLY A 230 24.00 -12.07 17.19
CA GLY A 230 23.29 -11.59 18.39
C GLY A 230 23.09 -12.67 19.45
N THR A 231 21.82 -13.02 19.69
CA THR A 231 21.40 -14.03 20.67
C THR A 231 21.01 -15.37 20.02
N GLY A 232 21.25 -15.52 18.73
CA GLY A 232 20.84 -16.69 17.95
C GLY A 232 19.35 -16.73 17.62
N ASN A 233 18.72 -15.57 17.39
CA ASN A 233 17.34 -15.51 16.93
C ASN A 233 17.16 -16.09 15.52
N ASN A 234 18.13 -15.86 14.63
CA ASN A 234 18.00 -16.21 13.22
C ASN A 234 18.18 -17.73 13.01
N VAL A 235 17.08 -18.47 13.16
CA VAL A 235 16.97 -19.90 12.87
C VAL A 235 15.71 -20.15 12.04
N PRO A 236 15.69 -21.19 11.17
CA PRO A 236 14.59 -21.44 10.25
C PRO A 236 13.20 -21.38 10.90
N GLY A 237 12.26 -20.72 10.23
CA GLY A 237 10.88 -20.53 10.68
C GLY A 237 10.68 -19.42 11.72
N ARG A 238 11.72 -18.64 12.05
CA ARG A 238 11.59 -17.37 12.79
C ARG A 238 11.71 -16.20 11.85
N LEU A 239 11.25 -15.03 12.28
CA LEU A 239 11.55 -13.77 11.59
C LEU A 239 13.05 -13.51 11.62
N PHE A 240 13.61 -13.19 10.45
CA PHE A 240 14.98 -12.74 10.33
C PHE A 240 15.13 -11.35 10.97
N THR A 241 16.26 -11.17 11.64
CA THR A 241 16.63 -9.92 12.29
C THR A 241 18.04 -9.54 11.93
N THR A 242 18.27 -8.29 11.54
CA THR A 242 19.58 -7.80 11.08
C THR A 242 20.66 -7.84 12.16
N ASP A 243 20.28 -7.93 13.44
CA ASP A 243 21.18 -7.98 14.60
C ASP A 243 21.20 -9.35 15.31
N GLY A 244 20.39 -10.32 14.88
CA GLY A 244 20.25 -11.63 15.52
C GLY A 244 19.61 -11.61 16.92
N LEU A 245 18.97 -10.50 17.31
CA LEU A 245 18.19 -10.36 18.53
C LEU A 245 16.72 -10.74 18.28
N SER A 246 15.88 -10.69 19.31
CA SER A 246 14.44 -10.87 19.11
C SER A 246 13.88 -9.82 18.15
N ALA A 247 12.88 -10.22 17.36
CA ALA A 247 12.22 -9.32 16.42
C ALA A 247 11.66 -8.09 17.16
N ARG A 248 12.05 -6.92 16.68
CA ARG A 248 11.54 -5.61 17.05
C ARG A 248 10.91 -5.03 15.79
N PHE A 249 9.59 -5.03 15.77
CA PHE A 249 8.82 -4.31 14.77
C PHE A 249 8.95 -2.79 14.98
N PRO A 250 8.57 -2.00 13.97
CA PRO A 250 8.27 -0.59 14.13
C PRO A 250 7.53 -0.27 15.42
N ASN A 251 7.93 0.81 16.08
CA ASN A 251 7.27 1.26 17.30
C ASN A 251 7.43 2.78 17.53
N ALA A 252 6.60 3.34 18.40
CA ALA A 252 6.59 4.78 18.67
C ALA A 252 7.84 5.33 19.40
N ALA A 253 8.69 4.45 19.95
CA ALA A 253 9.95 4.82 20.58
C ALA A 253 11.15 4.67 19.64
N ASP A 254 10.93 4.24 18.39
CA ASP A 254 11.96 4.30 17.36
C ASP A 254 12.38 5.77 17.13
N HIS A 255 13.63 5.94 16.72
CA HIS A 255 14.27 7.20 16.42
C HIS A 255 15.27 6.98 15.29
N PHE A 256 14.88 7.27 14.05
CA PHE A 256 15.82 7.21 12.93
C PHE A 256 16.95 8.26 13.07
N PRO A 257 18.22 7.91 12.81
CA PRO A 257 18.70 6.61 12.33
C PRO A 257 19.09 5.61 13.42
N ASP A 258 19.10 6.00 14.70
CA ASP A 258 19.80 5.29 15.77
C ASP A 258 19.02 4.09 16.37
N ILE A 259 17.69 4.17 16.41
CA ILE A 259 16.82 3.14 16.99
C ILE A 259 15.70 2.86 15.99
N GLN A 260 15.63 1.63 15.47
CA GLN A 260 14.63 1.24 14.46
C GLN A 260 14.23 -0.22 14.65
N GLY A 261 13.12 -0.64 14.05
CA GLY A 261 12.85 -2.06 13.87
C GLY A 261 14.06 -2.80 13.25
N ASN A 262 14.25 -4.07 13.64
CA ASN A 262 15.37 -4.90 13.16
C ASN A 262 14.92 -5.98 12.15
N THR A 263 13.66 -5.96 11.73
CA THR A 263 13.15 -6.86 10.67
C THR A 263 13.49 -6.33 9.28
N VAL A 264 13.40 -7.19 8.26
CA VAL A 264 13.64 -6.83 6.86
C VAL A 264 12.32 -6.94 6.09
N PRO A 265 11.63 -5.82 5.83
CA PRO A 265 10.33 -5.81 5.15
C PRO A 265 10.44 -5.77 3.62
N ILE A 266 9.62 -6.59 2.95
CA ILE A 266 9.30 -6.50 1.52
C ILE A 266 7.94 -5.84 1.40
N PHE A 267 7.89 -4.76 0.62
CA PHE A 267 6.71 -3.91 0.47
C PHE A 267 6.09 -4.14 -0.89
N LEU A 268 4.86 -4.66 -0.91
CA LEU A 268 4.02 -4.75 -2.10
C LEU A 268 3.05 -3.56 -2.11
N SER A 269 3.07 -2.77 -3.18
CA SER A 269 2.14 -1.65 -3.34
C SER A 269 0.74 -2.16 -3.68
N MET A 270 -0.28 -1.58 -3.05
CA MET A 270 -1.68 -1.70 -3.45
C MET A 270 -2.17 -0.50 -4.26
N GLY A 271 -1.24 0.30 -4.77
CA GLY A 271 -1.52 1.50 -5.53
C GLY A 271 -1.82 2.72 -4.68
N ALA A 272 -1.79 3.86 -5.37
CA ALA A 272 -2.05 5.17 -4.82
C ALA A 272 -3.55 5.49 -4.83
N TYR A 273 -4.05 6.08 -3.75
CA TYR A 273 -5.43 6.55 -3.63
C TYR A 273 -5.50 7.95 -3.02
N ASN A 274 -6.62 8.62 -3.28
CA ASN A 274 -6.92 9.95 -2.76
C ASN A 274 -8.08 9.89 -1.76
N ALA A 275 -8.08 10.85 -0.84
CA ALA A 275 -9.23 11.08 0.04
C ALA A 275 -10.36 11.81 -0.69
N MET A 276 -11.58 11.53 -0.25
CA MET A 276 -12.82 12.09 -0.75
C MET A 276 -13.21 13.36 0.02
N GLN A 277 -14.36 13.93 -0.32
CA GLN A 277 -14.78 15.25 0.14
C GLN A 277 -14.91 15.34 1.67
N GLN A 278 -15.34 14.28 2.34
CA GLN A 278 -15.54 14.22 3.78
C GLN A 278 -14.31 13.68 4.53
N SER A 279 -13.14 13.68 3.89
CA SER A 279 -11.91 13.12 4.45
C SER A 279 -11.93 11.59 4.61
N ASP A 280 -12.85 10.90 3.96
CA ASP A 280 -12.90 9.44 3.90
C ASP A 280 -12.08 8.91 2.71
N VAL A 281 -11.52 7.72 2.85
CA VAL A 281 -10.79 6.99 1.80
C VAL A 281 -11.42 5.63 1.63
N HIS A 282 -11.79 5.29 0.41
CA HIS A 282 -12.25 3.96 0.02
C HIS A 282 -11.51 3.53 -1.24
N SER A 283 -10.81 2.40 -1.21
CA SER A 283 -10.12 1.85 -2.39
C SER A 283 -10.30 0.34 -2.51
N TYR A 284 -10.42 -0.13 -3.74
CA TYR A 284 -10.45 -1.52 -4.14
C TYR A 284 -9.18 -1.85 -4.90
N TRP A 285 -8.67 -3.05 -4.72
CA TRP A 285 -7.52 -3.57 -5.47
C TRP A 285 -7.56 -5.10 -5.52
N GLU A 286 -7.15 -5.66 -6.65
CA GLU A 286 -7.06 -7.09 -6.89
C GLU A 286 -5.67 -7.60 -6.53
N PHE A 287 -5.58 -8.57 -5.64
CA PHE A 287 -4.37 -9.34 -5.37
C PHE A 287 -4.39 -10.64 -6.16
N ASN A 288 -3.48 -10.78 -7.11
CA ASN A 288 -3.17 -12.03 -7.79
C ASN A 288 -1.74 -11.94 -8.38
N TYR A 289 -1.27 -12.97 -9.08
CA TYR A 289 0.09 -12.98 -9.65
C TYR A 289 0.38 -11.84 -10.65
N THR A 290 -0.62 -11.22 -11.27
CA THR A 290 -0.42 -10.09 -12.20
C THR A 290 -0.18 -8.77 -11.47
N THR A 291 -0.66 -8.63 -10.24
CA THR A 291 -0.53 -7.43 -9.40
C THR A 291 0.47 -7.59 -8.25
N ASN A 292 0.88 -8.83 -7.96
CA ASN A 292 1.83 -9.20 -6.91
C ASN A 292 3.30 -8.94 -7.27
N TRP A 293 3.60 -7.69 -7.60
CA TRP A 293 4.90 -7.22 -8.09
C TRP A 293 5.47 -6.09 -7.21
N VAL A 294 6.70 -6.27 -6.73
CA VAL A 294 7.43 -5.39 -5.82
C VAL A 294 8.35 -4.45 -6.60
N PHE A 295 8.52 -3.22 -6.12
CA PHE A 295 9.35 -2.22 -6.78
C PHE A 295 10.82 -2.68 -6.86
N PRO A 296 11.62 -2.09 -7.75
CA PRO A 296 13.02 -2.46 -7.88
C PRO A 296 13.81 -2.16 -6.60
N LEU A 297 14.22 -3.22 -5.90
CA LEU A 297 14.88 -3.14 -4.60
C LEU A 297 16.18 -2.32 -4.61
N TYR A 298 16.86 -2.24 -5.75
CA TYR A 298 18.07 -1.43 -5.91
C TYR A 298 17.81 0.09 -5.81
N GLU A 299 16.56 0.55 -5.83
CA GLU A 299 16.22 1.94 -5.53
C GLU A 299 16.37 2.27 -4.05
N ILE A 300 16.21 1.29 -3.15
CA ILE A 300 16.13 1.51 -1.69
C ILE A 300 17.26 2.39 -1.15
N PRO A 301 18.55 2.20 -1.50
CA PRO A 301 19.65 3.10 -1.09
C PRO A 301 19.52 4.57 -1.50
N ASN A 302 18.59 4.90 -2.41
CA ASN A 302 18.41 6.23 -2.98
C ASN A 302 17.07 6.87 -2.57
N THR A 303 16.33 6.25 -1.65
CA THR A 303 15.02 6.73 -1.15
C THR A 303 15.13 7.57 0.12
N GLY A 304 16.32 7.67 0.72
CA GLY A 304 16.56 8.37 1.99
C GLY A 304 16.16 7.61 3.24
N GLY A 305 15.68 6.37 3.10
CA GLY A 305 15.29 5.54 4.25
C GLY A 305 16.40 4.74 4.90
N ILE A 306 17.59 4.67 4.28
CA ILE A 306 18.77 4.00 4.86
C ILE A 306 19.67 5.03 5.58
N PRO A 307 20.10 4.76 6.82
CA PRO A 307 21.03 5.63 7.55
C PRO A 307 22.26 6.00 6.72
N GLY A 308 22.61 7.29 6.70
CA GLY A 308 23.78 7.82 5.99
C GLY A 308 23.52 8.19 4.52
N THR A 309 22.45 7.68 3.89
CA THR A 309 22.16 7.98 2.47
C THR A 309 21.78 9.44 2.23
N PHE A 310 21.11 10.08 3.20
CA PHE A 310 20.80 11.49 3.12
C PHE A 310 22.06 12.36 3.17
N GLU A 311 22.93 12.12 4.15
CA GLU A 311 24.16 12.88 4.38
C GLU A 311 25.16 12.74 3.22
N LEU A 312 25.16 11.59 2.54
CA LEU A 312 25.96 11.32 1.34
C LEU A 312 25.35 11.95 0.07
N GLY A 313 24.15 12.52 0.15
CA GLY A 313 23.42 13.06 -1.00
C GLY A 313 22.96 11.97 -1.96
N ASP A 314 22.70 10.77 -1.44
CA ASP A 314 22.29 9.61 -2.24
C ASP A 314 20.81 9.60 -2.60
N ILE A 315 19.99 10.38 -1.87
CA ILE A 315 18.59 10.58 -2.24
C ILE A 315 18.50 11.13 -3.65
N GLY A 316 17.71 10.48 -4.51
CA GLY A 316 17.54 10.97 -5.87
C GLY A 316 18.61 10.49 -6.86
N ARG A 317 19.66 9.79 -6.44
CA ARG A 317 20.78 9.43 -7.35
C ARG A 317 20.45 8.36 -8.37
N ARG A 318 19.46 7.49 -8.13
CA ARG A 318 19.10 6.40 -9.03
C ARG A 318 17.62 6.06 -8.94
N SER A 319 16.89 6.28 -10.03
CA SER A 319 15.49 5.87 -10.22
C SER A 319 15.37 4.92 -11.42
N SER A 320 14.44 3.96 -11.34
CA SER A 320 14.16 2.91 -12.35
C SER A 320 13.22 3.37 -13.46
N LEU A 321 13.26 4.64 -13.86
CA LEU A 321 12.37 5.19 -14.91
C LEU A 321 12.43 4.35 -16.22
N VAL A 322 13.59 3.79 -16.50
CA VAL A 322 13.80 2.78 -17.55
C VAL A 322 14.07 1.44 -16.87
N PRO A 323 13.22 0.42 -17.11
CA PRO A 323 13.39 -0.94 -16.57
C PRO A 323 14.73 -1.59 -16.92
N GLY A 324 15.18 -2.50 -16.06
CA GLY A 324 16.36 -3.34 -16.27
C GLY A 324 16.78 -4.06 -15.00
N SER A 325 17.84 -4.86 -15.08
CA SER A 325 18.34 -5.69 -13.98
C SER A 325 19.22 -4.92 -12.99
N GLY A 326 18.93 -3.61 -12.82
CA GLY A 326 19.59 -2.74 -11.86
C GLY A 326 21.00 -2.27 -12.24
N PRO A 327 21.71 -1.62 -11.30
CA PRO A 327 23.01 -0.98 -11.53
C PRO A 327 24.11 -1.84 -12.13
N GLN A 328 24.09 -3.14 -11.83
CA GLN A 328 25.11 -4.12 -12.20
C GLN A 328 24.65 -5.03 -13.34
N GLY A 329 23.37 -4.89 -13.74
CA GLY A 329 22.78 -5.62 -14.83
C GLY A 329 22.74 -4.82 -16.14
N ILE A 330 21.71 -5.13 -16.93
CA ILE A 330 21.51 -4.63 -18.28
C ILE A 330 20.96 -3.21 -18.24
N ARG A 331 21.53 -2.34 -19.09
CA ARG A 331 21.09 -0.95 -19.27
C ARG A 331 20.28 -0.84 -20.55
N ASN A 332 18.99 -0.61 -20.39
CA ASN A 332 18.07 -0.58 -21.52
C ASN A 332 17.99 0.78 -22.21
N ASN A 333 17.59 0.74 -23.50
CA ASN A 333 17.38 1.93 -24.30
C ASN A 333 16.06 2.62 -23.90
N PRO A 334 16.07 3.88 -23.44
CA PRO A 334 14.86 4.61 -23.05
C PRO A 334 13.84 4.76 -24.18
N ALA A 335 14.28 4.75 -25.45
CA ALA A 335 13.37 4.83 -26.60
C ALA A 335 12.54 3.55 -26.81
N ILE A 336 12.98 2.42 -26.23
CA ILE A 336 12.33 1.11 -26.34
C ILE A 336 11.60 0.79 -25.03
N TYR A 337 12.31 0.91 -23.89
CA TYR A 337 11.81 0.48 -22.57
C TYR A 337 11.24 1.62 -21.72
N GLY A 338 11.36 2.87 -22.17
CA GLY A 338 10.72 4.01 -21.52
C GLY A 338 9.24 4.14 -21.86
N ASP A 339 8.61 5.12 -21.22
CA ASP A 339 7.20 5.45 -21.43
C ASP A 339 7.01 6.23 -22.74
N ASN A 340 6.72 5.51 -23.82
CA ASN A 340 6.44 6.10 -25.12
C ASN A 340 5.08 6.82 -25.09
N PRO A 341 4.96 8.11 -25.46
CA PRO A 341 3.68 8.82 -25.45
C PRO A 341 2.63 8.24 -26.41
N PHE A 342 3.03 7.45 -27.41
CA PHE A 342 2.13 6.75 -28.33
C PHE A 342 1.80 5.32 -27.90
N LEU A 343 2.55 4.78 -26.93
CA LEU A 343 2.37 3.46 -26.34
C LEU A 343 2.84 3.55 -24.88
N PRO A 344 2.06 4.21 -24.00
CA PRO A 344 2.42 4.31 -22.59
C PRO A 344 2.60 2.90 -22.02
N ARG A 345 3.42 2.78 -20.98
CA ARG A 345 3.48 1.53 -20.23
C ARG A 345 2.12 1.30 -19.60
N ASP A 346 1.62 0.09 -19.77
CA ASP A 346 0.31 -0.29 -19.31
C ASP A 346 0.38 -1.70 -18.71
N PRO A 347 0.57 -1.81 -17.38
CA PRO A 347 0.58 -3.09 -16.68
C PRO A 347 -0.68 -3.92 -16.90
N ASP A 348 -1.82 -3.30 -17.24
CA ASP A 348 -3.07 -4.02 -17.49
C ASP A 348 -2.99 -4.88 -18.75
N LYS A 349 -2.02 -4.65 -19.64
CA LYS A 349 -1.76 -5.54 -20.80
C LYS A 349 -1.17 -6.89 -20.38
N PHE A 350 -1.17 -7.23 -19.09
CA PHE A 350 -0.76 -8.53 -18.60
C PHE A 350 -1.66 -9.65 -19.12
N ASP A 351 -2.96 -9.41 -19.31
CA ASP A 351 -3.98 -10.41 -19.65
C ASP A 351 -4.23 -10.56 -21.17
N GLY A 352 -3.37 -9.98 -22.01
CA GLY A 352 -3.56 -10.01 -23.46
C GLY A 352 -3.39 -11.41 -24.07
N ASP A 353 -4.34 -11.82 -24.93
CA ASP A 353 -4.32 -13.10 -25.67
C ASP A 353 -3.13 -13.24 -26.64
N ASP A 354 -2.53 -12.13 -27.07
CA ASP A 354 -1.35 -12.10 -27.94
C ASP A 354 -0.14 -11.68 -27.10
N ASP A 355 0.76 -12.62 -26.83
CA ASP A 355 1.99 -12.39 -26.07
C ASP A 355 2.83 -11.24 -26.62
N ALA A 356 2.80 -11.00 -27.94
CA ALA A 356 3.52 -9.88 -28.55
C ALA A 356 2.94 -8.51 -28.20
N GLN A 357 1.74 -8.47 -27.62
CA GLN A 357 1.05 -7.26 -27.18
C GLN A 357 1.09 -7.06 -25.66
N ARG A 358 1.46 -8.10 -24.90
CA ARG A 358 1.58 -8.02 -23.44
C ARG A 358 2.70 -7.05 -23.04
N GLU A 359 2.59 -6.47 -21.85
CA GLU A 359 3.58 -5.50 -21.39
C GLU A 359 4.95 -6.18 -21.16
N PHE A 360 5.98 -5.64 -21.81
CA PHE A 360 7.35 -6.18 -21.72
C PHE A 360 8.29 -5.23 -20.95
N ARG A 361 7.80 -4.06 -20.53
CA ARG A 361 8.60 -3.00 -19.90
C ARG A 361 8.29 -2.88 -18.41
N ASN A 362 8.01 -3.98 -17.70
CA ASN A 362 7.67 -3.92 -16.28
C ASN A 362 8.84 -3.35 -15.46
N ARG A 363 8.57 -2.37 -14.59
CA ARG A 363 9.58 -1.82 -13.67
C ARG A 363 9.72 -2.68 -12.41
N PHE A 364 8.64 -3.33 -12.01
CA PHE A 364 8.55 -4.15 -10.82
C PHE A 364 9.09 -5.56 -11.09
N ILE A 365 9.28 -6.32 -10.02
CA ILE A 365 9.62 -7.75 -10.06
C ILE A 365 8.62 -8.57 -9.25
N PRO A 366 8.41 -9.86 -9.54
CA PRO A 366 7.57 -10.73 -8.73
C PRO A 366 7.98 -10.74 -7.25
N SER A 367 7.02 -10.74 -6.31
CA SER A 367 7.31 -10.56 -4.87
C SER A 367 8.15 -11.65 -4.22
N GLY A 368 8.01 -12.90 -4.65
CA GLY A 368 8.86 -14.02 -4.25
C GLY A 368 10.27 -13.93 -4.85
N LEU A 369 10.43 -13.29 -6.01
CA LEU A 369 11.76 -12.96 -6.54
C LEU A 369 12.44 -11.88 -5.68
N ALA A 370 11.69 -10.87 -5.23
CA ALA A 370 12.18 -9.91 -4.25
C ALA A 370 12.61 -10.58 -2.93
N HIS A 371 11.86 -11.59 -2.49
CA HIS A 371 12.22 -12.43 -1.34
C HIS A 371 13.53 -13.17 -1.55
N GLU A 372 13.71 -13.81 -2.71
CA GLU A 372 14.95 -14.51 -3.06
C GLU A 372 16.16 -13.57 -3.08
N ILE A 373 16.02 -12.36 -3.64
CA ILE A 373 17.06 -11.32 -3.61
C ILE A 373 17.43 -10.96 -2.16
N TYR A 374 16.44 -10.86 -1.27
CA TYR A 374 16.71 -10.59 0.15
C TYR A 374 17.39 -11.75 0.86
N LEU A 375 17.14 -13.01 0.47
CA LEU A 375 17.92 -14.14 0.97
C LEU A 375 19.40 -14.00 0.58
N ASP A 376 19.70 -13.64 -0.67
CA ASP A 376 21.07 -13.40 -1.13
C ASP A 376 21.74 -12.24 -0.38
N VAL A 377 21.00 -11.19 -0.06
CA VAL A 377 21.55 -10.01 0.62
C VAL A 377 21.74 -10.23 2.12
N TYR A 378 20.78 -10.84 2.79
CA TYR A 378 20.70 -10.85 4.26
C TYR A 378 20.97 -12.20 4.91
N GLU A 379 20.63 -13.31 4.25
CA GLU A 379 20.72 -14.64 4.88
C GLU A 379 21.88 -15.48 4.35
N ARG A 380 22.18 -15.41 3.06
CA ARG A 380 23.22 -16.20 2.36
C ARG A 380 24.61 -15.57 2.48
N LEU A 381 24.94 -15.14 3.69
CA LEU A 381 26.13 -14.34 3.98
C LEU A 381 27.46 -15.05 3.69
N ALA A 382 27.47 -16.38 3.65
CA ALA A 382 28.65 -17.16 3.30
C ALA A 382 28.64 -17.63 1.84
N SER A 383 27.48 -17.99 1.29
CA SER A 383 27.38 -18.57 -0.05
C SER A 383 27.23 -17.56 -1.19
N PHE A 384 26.69 -16.37 -0.91
CA PHE A 384 26.53 -15.30 -1.89
C PHE A 384 27.46 -14.14 -1.52
N GLU A 385 28.44 -13.84 -2.36
CA GLU A 385 29.35 -12.69 -2.25
C GLU A 385 29.72 -12.24 -0.82
N PRO A 386 30.41 -13.08 -0.03
CA PRO A 386 30.66 -12.83 1.40
C PRO A 386 31.44 -11.54 1.69
N GLU A 387 32.25 -11.07 0.75
CA GLU A 387 33.12 -9.89 0.89
C GLU A 387 32.51 -8.61 0.28
N ALA A 388 31.35 -8.69 -0.38
CA ALA A 388 30.73 -7.55 -1.03
C ALA A 388 30.00 -6.66 -0.01
N PRO A 389 30.25 -5.34 0.02
CA PRO A 389 29.52 -4.44 0.89
C PRO A 389 28.09 -4.21 0.40
N PHE A 390 27.18 -3.88 1.32
CA PHE A 390 25.93 -3.20 0.97
C PHE A 390 26.28 -1.77 0.51
N PRO A 391 25.92 -1.30 -0.70
CA PRO A 391 24.81 -1.72 -1.55
C PRO A 391 25.19 -2.60 -2.75
N GLN A 392 26.48 -2.83 -2.99
CA GLN A 392 26.96 -3.60 -4.15
C GLN A 392 26.33 -4.99 -4.19
N ARG A 393 26.34 -5.69 -3.05
CA ARG A 393 25.71 -7.01 -2.89
C ARG A 393 24.22 -7.01 -3.25
N LEU A 394 23.47 -5.95 -2.93
CA LEU A 394 22.06 -5.82 -3.31
C LEU A 394 21.89 -5.64 -4.81
N PHE A 395 22.79 -4.89 -5.46
CA PHE A 395 22.74 -4.71 -6.91
C PHE A 395 23.09 -6.00 -7.66
N ASP A 396 24.09 -6.73 -7.16
CA ASP A 396 24.51 -8.01 -7.75
C ASP A 396 23.43 -9.09 -7.54
N ALA A 397 22.86 -9.19 -6.33
CA ALA A 397 21.74 -10.10 -6.05
C ALA A 397 20.53 -9.82 -6.95
N TYR A 398 20.14 -8.54 -7.09
CA TYR A 398 19.04 -8.17 -7.98
C TYR A 398 19.32 -8.60 -9.43
N ALA A 399 20.53 -8.35 -9.94
CA ALA A 399 20.89 -8.72 -11.30
C ALA A 399 20.91 -10.25 -11.49
N ALA A 400 21.50 -11.00 -10.54
CA ALA A 400 21.62 -12.44 -10.60
C ALA A 400 20.25 -13.14 -10.56
N GLU A 401 19.34 -12.69 -9.71
CA GLU A 401 18.03 -13.33 -9.58
C GLU A 401 17.07 -12.93 -10.71
N VAL A 402 17.17 -11.71 -11.26
CA VAL A 402 16.46 -11.35 -12.50
C VAL A 402 16.92 -12.23 -13.67
N ASP A 403 18.22 -12.46 -13.83
CA ASP A 403 18.79 -13.30 -14.92
C ASP A 403 18.26 -14.75 -14.91
N ARG A 404 17.81 -15.26 -13.76
CA ARG A 404 17.21 -16.61 -13.67
C ARG A 404 15.80 -16.71 -14.27
N VAL A 405 15.08 -15.60 -14.30
CA VAL A 405 13.68 -15.53 -14.74
C VAL A 405 13.58 -14.89 -16.13
N ASP A 406 14.45 -13.94 -16.44
CA ASP A 406 14.61 -13.31 -17.74
C ASP A 406 15.06 -14.34 -18.79
N GLN A 407 14.17 -14.67 -19.73
CA GLN A 407 14.41 -15.72 -20.72
C GLN A 407 15.07 -15.18 -21.98
N ASN A 408 14.95 -13.87 -22.20
CA ASN A 408 15.39 -13.23 -23.43
C ASN A 408 16.70 -12.42 -23.25
N GLY A 409 17.12 -12.21 -22.01
CA GLY A 409 18.38 -11.56 -21.64
C GLY A 409 18.36 -10.04 -21.80
N ASP A 410 17.21 -9.39 -21.61
CA ASP A 410 17.07 -7.92 -21.65
C ASP A 410 17.06 -7.24 -20.25
N GLY A 411 17.13 -8.04 -19.19
CA GLY A 411 17.16 -7.63 -17.81
C GLY A 411 15.80 -7.18 -17.27
N VAL A 412 14.70 -7.46 -17.97
CA VAL A 412 13.34 -7.14 -17.55
C VAL A 412 12.55 -8.42 -17.41
N ILE A 413 11.70 -8.49 -16.39
CA ILE A 413 10.72 -9.58 -16.31
C ILE A 413 9.44 -9.09 -16.97
N SER A 414 9.24 -9.45 -18.23
CA SER A 414 8.01 -9.14 -18.97
C SER A 414 6.77 -9.81 -18.36
N ALA A 415 5.58 -9.41 -18.78
CA ALA A 415 4.34 -10.09 -18.38
C ALA A 415 4.35 -11.58 -18.80
N VAL A 416 4.97 -11.90 -19.94
CA VAL A 416 5.12 -13.29 -20.41
C VAL A 416 6.09 -14.06 -19.52
N GLU A 417 7.25 -13.49 -19.21
CA GLU A 417 8.27 -14.16 -18.39
C GLU A 417 7.86 -14.28 -16.92
N GLY A 418 7.09 -13.32 -16.42
CA GLY A 418 6.52 -13.32 -15.07
C GLY A 418 5.14 -13.97 -14.99
N ASP A 419 4.59 -14.49 -16.08
CA ASP A 419 3.36 -15.25 -16.04
C ASP A 419 3.54 -16.46 -15.11
N VAL A 420 2.59 -16.71 -14.21
CA VAL A 420 2.66 -17.80 -13.24
C VAL A 420 2.76 -19.16 -13.90
N ASP A 421 2.24 -19.33 -15.11
CA ASP A 421 2.27 -20.59 -15.86
C ASP A 421 3.50 -20.71 -16.78
N SER A 422 4.32 -19.66 -16.90
CA SER A 422 5.59 -19.72 -17.62
C SER A 422 6.65 -20.50 -16.83
N ALA A 423 7.48 -21.24 -17.54
CA ALA A 423 8.60 -21.99 -16.96
C ALA A 423 9.85 -21.10 -16.86
N SER A 424 10.55 -21.11 -15.71
CA SER A 424 11.88 -20.47 -15.57
C SER A 424 12.73 -21.12 -14.46
N ASP A 425 14.03 -20.82 -14.42
CA ASP A 425 15.02 -21.40 -13.48
C ASP A 425 14.96 -22.95 -13.37
N GLY A 426 14.57 -23.63 -14.47
CA GLY A 426 14.45 -25.09 -14.52
C GLY A 426 13.18 -25.67 -13.87
N PHE A 427 12.22 -24.83 -13.48
CA PHE A 427 10.90 -25.23 -12.98
C PHE A 427 9.86 -25.24 -14.10
N ALA A 428 8.80 -26.03 -13.92
CA ALA A 428 7.71 -26.14 -14.88
C ALA A 428 6.81 -24.90 -14.92
N ASP A 429 6.81 -24.11 -13.85
CA ASP A 429 6.01 -22.90 -13.71
C ASP A 429 6.73 -21.82 -12.86
N ASN A 430 6.07 -20.67 -12.75
CA ASN A 430 6.49 -19.51 -12.00
C ASN A 430 5.57 -19.28 -10.80
N ALA A 431 5.17 -20.31 -10.06
CA ALA A 431 4.51 -20.07 -8.78
C ALA A 431 5.49 -19.48 -7.74
N ARG A 432 6.74 -19.99 -7.73
CA ARG A 432 7.79 -19.62 -6.76
C ARG A 432 8.22 -18.15 -6.73
N PRO A 433 8.22 -17.37 -7.84
CA PRO A 433 8.58 -15.96 -7.81
C PRO A 433 7.49 -15.08 -7.18
N PHE A 434 6.39 -15.64 -6.68
CA PHE A 434 5.31 -14.90 -6.03
C PHE A 434 5.13 -15.34 -4.57
N LEU A 435 4.95 -14.38 -3.67
CA LEU A 435 4.55 -14.63 -2.28
C LEU A 435 3.02 -14.79 -2.19
N PRO A 436 2.50 -15.75 -1.41
CA PRO A 436 1.06 -15.88 -1.21
C PRO A 436 0.49 -14.73 -0.38
N ALA A 437 -0.81 -14.42 -0.54
CA ALA A 437 -1.46 -13.31 0.16
C ALA A 437 -1.40 -13.43 1.70
N THR A 438 -1.43 -14.65 2.21
CA THR A 438 -1.32 -14.98 3.65
C THR A 438 0.07 -14.70 4.24
N SER A 439 1.09 -14.48 3.42
CA SER A 439 2.46 -14.19 3.89
C SER A 439 2.68 -12.72 4.25
N TYR A 440 1.74 -11.84 3.90
CA TYR A 440 1.81 -10.43 4.23
C TYR A 440 1.25 -10.22 5.64
N ASP A 441 2.14 -10.04 6.60
CA ASP A 441 1.83 -10.03 8.03
C ASP A 441 1.46 -8.64 8.55
N ARG A 442 1.75 -7.60 7.77
CA ARG A 442 1.48 -6.21 8.15
C ARG A 442 0.97 -5.39 6.98
N PHE A 443 0.31 -4.30 7.34
CA PHE A 443 -0.11 -3.26 6.42
C PHE A 443 0.45 -1.92 6.87
N ALA A 444 0.87 -1.09 5.93
CA ALA A 444 1.14 0.31 6.21
C ALA A 444 0.48 1.18 5.15
N VAL A 445 0.12 2.39 5.55
CA VAL A 445 -0.22 3.47 4.62
C VAL A 445 0.89 4.48 4.72
N THR A 446 1.43 4.90 3.59
CA THR A 446 2.37 6.02 3.51
C THR A 446 1.70 7.25 2.92
N ARG A 447 2.30 8.40 3.22
CA ARG A 447 2.06 9.61 2.45
C ARG A 447 3.29 9.91 1.60
N GLU A 448 3.10 9.96 0.29
CA GLU A 448 4.19 10.19 -0.66
C GLU A 448 4.03 11.52 -1.40
N ILE A 449 5.16 12.14 -1.73
CA ILE A 449 5.25 13.25 -2.67
C ILE A 449 5.90 12.64 -3.93
N ASN A 450 5.30 12.85 -5.09
CA ASN A 450 5.83 12.30 -6.35
C ASN A 450 7.22 12.89 -6.68
N ASP A 451 8.29 12.10 -6.59
CA ASP A 451 9.62 12.41 -7.13
C ASP A 451 10.14 11.38 -8.13
N GLY A 452 9.26 10.51 -8.64
CA GLY A 452 9.61 9.50 -9.64
C GLY A 452 10.22 8.21 -9.09
N TYR A 453 10.34 8.06 -7.77
CA TYR A 453 10.64 6.78 -7.12
C TYR A 453 9.39 5.91 -7.01
N LEU A 454 9.59 4.59 -7.05
CA LEU A 454 8.53 3.62 -6.73
C LEU A 454 8.76 2.95 -5.38
N ALA A 455 10.02 2.90 -4.94
CA ALA A 455 10.33 2.41 -3.62
C ALA A 455 9.82 3.39 -2.55
N PRO A 456 9.18 2.90 -1.46
CA PRO A 456 8.69 3.75 -0.39
C PRO A 456 9.82 4.64 0.12
N ARG A 457 9.63 5.95 0.01
CA ARG A 457 10.52 6.88 0.69
C ARG A 457 10.55 6.54 2.15
N PHE A 458 11.74 6.61 2.75
CA PHE A 458 11.90 6.34 4.17
C PHE A 458 11.66 4.87 4.56
N ALA A 459 11.92 3.92 3.66
CA ALA A 459 12.12 2.52 4.01
C ALA A 459 13.60 2.27 4.40
N PRO A 460 13.92 1.72 5.58
CA PRO A 460 13.05 1.25 6.68
C PRO A 460 12.68 2.29 7.76
N SER A 461 13.01 3.58 7.60
CA SER A 461 12.88 4.61 8.63
C SER A 461 11.47 5.01 9.11
N GLN A 462 10.38 4.47 8.53
CA GLN A 462 8.99 4.74 8.92
C GLN A 462 8.54 6.21 8.81
N LYS A 463 9.39 7.13 8.34
CA LYS A 463 9.09 8.58 8.35
C LYS A 463 7.94 8.97 7.43
N ALA A 464 7.60 8.11 6.45
CA ALA A 464 6.44 8.29 5.59
C ALA A 464 5.18 7.59 6.10
N TRP A 465 5.28 6.74 7.13
CA TRP A 465 4.14 5.95 7.61
C TRP A 465 3.12 6.86 8.26
N ILE A 466 1.85 6.63 7.96
CA ILE A 466 0.75 7.41 8.51
C ILE A 466 -0.30 6.53 9.16
N LEU A 467 -0.42 5.28 8.71
CA LEU A 467 -1.11 4.23 9.45
C LEU A 467 -0.36 2.92 9.36
N THR A 468 -0.55 2.03 10.34
CA THR A 468 -0.13 0.63 10.25
C THR A 468 -1.10 -0.29 10.98
N GLY A 469 -1.05 -1.59 10.66
CA GLY A 469 -1.78 -2.63 11.35
C GLY A 469 -1.16 -4.00 11.09
N SER A 470 -1.38 -4.94 12.00
CA SER A 470 -0.98 -6.34 11.83
C SER A 470 -2.10 -7.17 11.24
N ALA A 471 -1.74 -8.19 10.46
CA ALA A 471 -2.67 -9.14 9.90
C ALA A 471 -3.41 -9.89 11.02
N THR A 472 -4.72 -10.06 10.84
CA THR A 472 -5.54 -10.97 11.64
C THR A 472 -6.16 -11.99 10.71
N ALA A 473 -5.77 -13.25 10.87
CA ALA A 473 -6.36 -14.36 10.15
C ALA A 473 -7.79 -14.65 10.63
N VAL A 474 -8.64 -15.09 9.72
CA VAL A 474 -10.02 -15.51 9.96
C VAL A 474 -10.13 -16.99 9.65
N SER A 475 -10.26 -17.81 10.70
CA SER A 475 -10.32 -19.27 10.57
C SER A 475 -11.47 -19.85 11.40
N PRO A 476 -12.44 -20.55 10.78
CA PRO A 476 -12.61 -20.66 9.32
C PRO A 476 -12.90 -19.29 8.69
N ALA A 477 -12.59 -19.15 7.40
CA ALA A 477 -13.00 -17.98 6.62
C ALA A 477 -14.53 -17.84 6.64
N VAL A 478 -15.04 -16.61 6.49
CA VAL A 478 -16.47 -16.31 6.57
C VAL A 478 -16.97 -15.62 5.29
N PRO A 479 -18.24 -15.87 4.88
CA PRO A 479 -18.84 -15.12 3.78
C PRO A 479 -18.79 -13.62 4.07
N ALA A 480 -18.27 -12.87 3.10
CA ALA A 480 -17.98 -11.45 3.25
C ALA A 480 -18.31 -10.64 1.99
N SER A 481 -19.27 -11.11 1.19
CA SER A 481 -19.83 -10.33 0.08
C SER A 481 -21.36 -10.40 0.03
N GLU A 482 -21.97 -9.38 -0.56
CA GLU A 482 -23.41 -9.32 -0.83
C GLU A 482 -23.67 -8.69 -2.19
N GLY A 483 -24.57 -9.29 -2.97
CA GLY A 483 -24.85 -8.86 -4.34
C GLY A 483 -23.80 -9.37 -5.33
N ARG A 484 -23.95 -8.94 -6.58
CA ARG A 484 -23.03 -9.23 -7.68
C ARG A 484 -22.30 -7.98 -8.09
N ASP A 485 -21.02 -8.13 -8.41
CA ASP A 485 -20.28 -7.05 -9.04
C ASP A 485 -20.79 -6.79 -10.47
N GLY A 486 -20.42 -5.64 -11.02
CA GLY A 486 -20.71 -5.30 -12.41
C GLY A 486 -19.83 -6.03 -13.43
N ASP A 487 -18.71 -6.61 -13.00
CA ASP A 487 -17.71 -7.26 -13.83
C ASP A 487 -17.65 -8.77 -13.53
N ASP A 488 -18.27 -9.59 -14.39
CA ASP A 488 -18.21 -11.06 -14.30
C ASP A 488 -16.99 -11.62 -15.07
N ARG A 489 -15.84 -10.94 -14.98
CA ARG A 489 -14.63 -11.25 -15.76
C ARG A 489 -13.95 -12.56 -15.36
#